data_AF-A0A929SNN6-F1
#
_entry.id   AF-A0A929SNN6-F1
#
_cell.length_a   1.000
_cell.length_b   1.000
_cell.length_c   1.000
_cell.angle_alpha   90.00
_cell.angle_beta   90.00
_cell.angle_gamma   90.00
#
_symmetry.space_group_name_H-M   'P 1'
#
loop_
_entity.id
_entity.type
_entity.pdbx_description
1 polymer ?
#
loop_
_entity_poly.entity_id
_entity_poly.type
_entity_poly.pdbx_seq_one_letter_code
_entity_poly.pdbx_strand_id
1 'polypeptide(L)' 'GERGENKHLIEFSLKLDSNPEFTASVLVAYARAAYRLAKRGQSGAFSVFDIAPALLSPKSADELRREIL' A
#
# COMPACT_ATOMS: atom_id res chain seq x y z
N GLY A 1 -30.08 -2.37 -3.86
CA GLY A 1 -31.24 -1.52 -4.16
C GLY A 1 -32.32 -2.36 -4.80
N GLU A 2 -33.57 -2.23 -4.36
CA GLU A 2 -34.74 -3.09 -4.64
C GLU A 2 -35.19 -3.20 -6.11
N ARG A 3 -34.36 -2.84 -7.10
CA ARG A 3 -34.66 -3.01 -8.54
C ARG A 3 -33.50 -3.55 -9.39
N GLY A 4 -32.42 -4.04 -8.79
CA GLY A 4 -31.26 -4.57 -9.54
C GLY A 4 -30.46 -3.52 -10.32
N GLU A 5 -30.74 -2.23 -10.10
CA GLU A 5 -30.19 -1.09 -10.85
C GLU A 5 -28.74 -0.73 -10.48
N ASN A 6 -28.26 -1.17 -9.32
CA ASN A 6 -26.94 -0.79 -8.79
C ASN A 6 -26.02 -2.01 -8.73
N LYS A 7 -25.35 -2.30 -9.85
CA LYS A 7 -24.24 -3.27 -9.90
C LYS A 7 -22.93 -2.53 -9.63
N HIS A 8 -22.29 -2.82 -8.52
CA HIS A 8 -20.98 -2.28 -8.17
C HIS A 8 -19.95 -3.41 -8.22
N LEU A 9 -18.98 -3.29 -9.13
CA LEU A 9 -17.87 -4.22 -9.29
C LEU A 9 -16.58 -3.45 -9.04
N ILE A 10 -15.68 -4.04 -8.27
CA ILE A 10 -14.30 -3.56 -8.10
C ILE A 10 -13.38 -4.68 -8.55
N GLU A 11 -12.53 -4.39 -9.52
CA GLU A 11 -11.55 -5.32 -10.07
C GLU A 11 -10.14 -4.76 -9.90
N PHE A 12 -9.23 -5.60 -9.43
CA PHE A 12 -7.79 -5.32 -9.40
C PHE A 12 -7.08 -6.45 -10.13
N SER A 13 -6.29 -6.11 -11.14
CA SER A 13 -5.51 -7.07 -11.91
C SER A 13 -4.05 -6.62 -11.98
N LEU A 14 -3.15 -7.61 -12.05
CA LEU A 14 -1.73 -7.41 -12.26
C LEU A 14 -1.32 -8.16 -13.52
N LYS A 15 -0.79 -7.42 -14.50
CA LYS A 15 -0.13 -8.00 -15.67
C LYS A 15 1.36 -7.79 -15.51
N LEU A 16 2.06 -8.86 -15.15
CA LEU A 16 3.48 -8.83 -14.80
C LEU A 16 4.31 -9.47 -15.91
N ASP A 17 5.40 -8.81 -16.29
CA ASP A 17 6.45 -9.42 -17.12
C ASP A 17 7.35 -10.31 -16.25
N SER A 18 7.79 -9.78 -15.09
CA SER A 18 8.57 -10.50 -14.08
C SER A 18 7.89 -10.46 -12.71
N ASN A 19 7.36 -11.60 -12.27
CA ASN A 19 6.78 -11.74 -10.93
C ASN A 19 7.81 -11.56 -9.79
N PRO A 20 9.04 -12.09 -9.89
CA PRO A 20 10.07 -11.86 -8.86
C PRO A 20 10.43 -10.38 -8.68
N GLU A 21 10.58 -9.62 -9.78
CA GLU A 21 10.92 -8.20 -9.71
C GLU A 21 9.80 -7.35 -9.13
N PHE A 22 8.55 -7.64 -9.52
CA PHE A 22 7.38 -7.00 -8.93
C PHE A 22 7.31 -7.27 -7.43
N THR A 23 7.48 -8.53 -7.03
CA THR A 23 7.49 -8.93 -5.62
C THR A 23 8.60 -8.23 -4.85
N ALA A 24 9.82 -8.19 -5.39
CA ALA A 24 10.95 -7.47 -4.78
C ALA A 24 10.67 -5.97 -4.63
N SER A 25 10.06 -5.33 -5.62
CA SER A 25 9.68 -3.92 -5.57
C SER A 25 8.68 -3.64 -4.44
N VAL A 26 7.70 -4.52 -4.25
CA VAL A 26 6.75 -4.47 -3.13
C VAL A 26 7.48 -4.63 -1.79
N LEU A 27 8.39 -5.61 -1.68
CA LEU A 27 9.18 -5.81 -0.46
C LEU A 27 10.01 -4.58 -0.07
N VAL A 28 10.65 -3.91 -1.05
CA VAL A 28 11.41 -2.66 -0.80
C VAL A 28 10.50 -1.53 -0.29
N ALA A 29 9.28 -1.41 -0.83
CA ALA A 29 8.32 -0.43 -0.31
C ALA A 29 7.89 -0.73 1.13
N TYR A 30 7.65 -2.00 1.47
CA TYR A 30 7.32 -2.42 2.83
C TYR A 30 8.50 -2.31 3.81
N ALA A 31 9.75 -2.48 3.35
CA ALA A 31 10.93 -2.24 4.17
C ALA A 31 11.00 -0.78 4.68
N ARG A 32 10.59 0.19 3.84
CA ARG A 32 10.46 1.60 4.26
C ARG A 32 9.43 1.78 5.36
N ALA A 33 8.28 1.12 5.25
CA ALA A 33 7.26 1.16 6.29
C ALA A 33 7.77 0.54 7.60
N ALA A 34 8.38 -0.65 7.54
CA ALA A 34 8.97 -1.31 8.71
C ALA A 34 10.01 -0.42 9.41
N TYR A 35 10.89 0.23 8.65
CA TYR A 35 11.85 1.18 9.19
C TYR A 35 11.19 2.36 9.93
N ARG A 36 10.13 2.94 9.35
CA ARG A 36 9.38 4.05 9.97
C ARG A 36 8.66 3.61 11.25
N LEU A 37 8.10 2.40 11.28
CA LEU A 37 7.46 1.84 12.47
C LEU A 37 8.48 1.59 13.58
N ALA A 38 9.63 1.00 13.25
CA ALA A 38 10.72 0.80 14.19
C ALA A 38 11.23 2.13 14.77
N LYS A 39 11.37 3.17 13.95
CA LYS A 39 11.73 4.53 14.41
C LYS A 39 10.70 5.16 15.35
N ARG A 40 9.44 4.72 15.31
CA ARG A 40 8.37 5.14 16.23
C ARG A 40 8.28 4.26 17.48
N GLY A 41 9.21 3.33 17.66
CA GLY A 41 9.25 2.41 18.81
C GLY A 41 8.29 1.23 18.70
N GLN A 42 7.72 0.97 17.51
CA GLN A 42 6.85 -0.19 17.31
C GLN A 42 7.68 -1.44 16.99
N SER A 43 7.24 -2.59 17.52
CA SER A 43 7.86 -3.89 17.33
C SER A 43 6.80 -4.99 17.33
N GLY A 44 7.06 -6.09 16.62
CA GLY A 44 6.14 -7.20 16.48
C GLY A 44 5.96 -7.62 15.02
N ALA A 45 5.08 -8.58 14.80
CA ALA A 45 4.68 -8.99 13.46
C ALA A 45 3.56 -8.07 12.94
N PHE A 46 3.70 -7.61 11.70
CA PHE A 46 2.70 -6.81 11.00
C PHE A 46 2.39 -7.44 9.65
N SER A 47 1.13 -7.39 9.24
CA SER A 47 0.66 -7.79 7.92
C SER A 47 0.42 -6.55 7.04
N VAL A 48 0.13 -6.77 5.75
CA VAL A 48 -0.21 -5.67 4.82
C VAL A 48 -1.44 -4.87 5.26
N PHE A 49 -2.32 -5.43 6.09
CA PHE A 49 -3.51 -4.77 6.61
C PHE A 49 -3.21 -3.76 7.73
N ASP A 50 -2.05 -3.88 8.37
CA ASP A 50 -1.64 -3.00 9.48
C ASP A 50 -0.86 -1.78 8.99
N ILE A 51 -0.46 -1.76 7.72
CA ILE A 51 0.43 -0.75 7.15
C ILE A 51 -0.37 0.27 6.35
N ALA A 52 -0.48 1.49 6.88
CA ALA A 52 -1.08 2.60 6.15
C ALA A 52 -0.30 2.88 4.84
N PRO A 53 -0.96 3.06 3.68
CA PRO A 53 -0.29 3.27 2.38
C PRO A 53 0.73 4.42 2.38
N ALA A 54 0.48 5.48 3.16
CA ALA A 54 1.41 6.61 3.28
C ALA A 54 2.80 6.22 3.83
N LEU A 55 2.91 5.13 4.59
CA LEU A 55 4.19 4.64 5.11
C LEU A 55 5.06 4.00 4.01
N LEU A 56 4.44 3.55 2.91
CA LEU A 56 5.13 2.97 1.77
C LEU A 56 5.78 4.05 0.90
N SER A 57 5.28 5.29 0.91
CA SER A 57 5.84 6.37 0.09
C SER A 57 7.12 6.97 0.70
N PRO A 58 8.14 7.31 -0.12
CA PRO A 58 9.27 8.11 0.34
C PRO A 58 8.89 9.57 0.66
N LYS A 59 7.79 10.07 0.08
CA LYS A 59 7.34 11.46 0.22
C LYS A 59 6.87 11.75 1.65
N SER A 60 6.92 13.03 2.01
CA SER A 60 6.32 13.57 3.23
C SER A 60 4.79 13.54 3.17
N ALA A 61 4.16 13.70 4.33
CA ALA A 61 2.70 13.72 4.41
C ALA A 61 2.08 14.92 3.66
N ASP A 62 2.76 16.08 3.64
CA ASP A 62 2.31 17.25 2.90
C ASP A 62 2.41 17.06 1.39
N GLU A 63 3.49 16.47 0.89
CA GLU A 63 3.63 16.14 -0.54
C GLU A 63 2.56 15.14 -1.00
N LEU A 64 2.31 14.09 -0.22
CA LEU A 64 1.26 13.12 -0.52
C LEU A 64 -0.13 13.76 -0.63
N ARG A 65 -0.45 14.68 0.28
CA ARG A 65 -1.73 15.42 0.23
C ARG A 65 -1.84 16.37 -0.95
N ARG A 66 -0.73 16.86 -1.49
CA ARG A 66 -0.74 17.82 -2.61
C ARG A 66 -0.80 17.15 -3.96
N GLU A 67 -0.21 15.97 -4.09
CA GLU A 67 0.02 15.36 -5.41
C GLU A 67 -0.95 14.22 -5.75
N ILE A 68 -1.51 13.53 -4.75
CA ILE A 68 -2.28 12.29 -4.99
C ILE A 68 -3.61 12.19 -4.21
N LEU A 69 -3.98 13.23 -3.45
CA LEU A 69 -5.27 13.36 -2.74
C LEU A 69 -5.94 14.67 -3.14
#